data_AF-A0A938M281-F1
#
_entry.id   AF-A0A938M281-F1
#
_cell.length_a   1.000
_cell.length_b   1.000
_cell.length_c   1.000
_cell.angle_alpha   90.00
_cell.angle_beta   90.00
_cell.angle_gamma   90.00
#
_symmetry.space_group_name_H-M   'P 1'
#
loop_
_entity.id
_entity.type
_entity.pdbx_description
1 polymer ?
#
loop_
_entity_poly.entity_id
_entity_poly.type
_entity_poly.pdbx_seq_one_letter_code
_entity_poly.pdbx_strand_id
1 'polypeptide(L)'
;TLESIEAYRARGVDIAFDCYPYLMGCTFLNAFVLAASVCEGGAKAMLQRIRDPKERIMLRRGGQEPNWDDVFLSAIPSEKNRRFEGLSLAEFARQWGKDPLTSCCELILEEGNKVTAIGVTAEEEDLRKIISHRLCVVGSDAIYLGGRCHPRAFGSFSRYLAVYCRDLKLMTLEEAVRKITSLPAQRFGFTDRGVLRKGMAADVTVFDFDNLRDKATYQNPRQFPEGVKWVIVNGQMVLDDGQHTGATPGRALRGSGSA
;
A
#
# COMPACT_ATOMS: atom_id res chain seq x y z
N THR A 1 -2.89 -3.55 -20.27
CA THR A 1 -4.15 -2.86 -19.88
C THR A 1 -5.16 -3.88 -19.39
N LEU A 2 -6.34 -3.46 -18.91
CA LEU A 2 -7.41 -4.40 -18.52
C LEU A 2 -7.83 -5.32 -19.69
N GLU A 3 -7.90 -4.78 -20.90
CA GLU A 3 -8.17 -5.55 -22.12
C GLU A 3 -7.14 -6.66 -22.35
N SER A 4 -5.85 -6.36 -22.15
CA SER A 4 -4.80 -7.36 -22.25
C SER A 4 -5.01 -8.49 -21.24
N ILE A 5 -5.32 -8.16 -19.98
CA ILE A 5 -5.55 -9.13 -18.91
C ILE A 5 -6.71 -10.06 -19.25
N GLU A 6 -7.82 -9.51 -19.76
CA GLU A 6 -8.96 -10.29 -20.23
C GLU A 6 -8.61 -11.20 -21.41
N ALA A 7 -7.83 -10.70 -22.38
CA ALA A 7 -7.35 -11.52 -23.49
C ALA A 7 -6.46 -12.68 -23.02
N TYR A 8 -5.57 -12.46 -22.04
CA TYR A 8 -4.77 -13.55 -21.43
C TYR A 8 -5.68 -14.58 -20.76
N ARG A 9 -6.66 -14.13 -19.97
CA ARG A 9 -7.62 -15.00 -19.29
C ARG A 9 -8.45 -15.83 -20.26
N ALA A 10 -8.93 -15.23 -21.35
CA ALA A 10 -9.71 -15.92 -22.37
C ALA A 10 -8.95 -17.08 -23.03
N ARG A 11 -7.61 -17.04 -23.00
CA ARG A 11 -6.73 -18.12 -23.48
C ARG A 11 -6.39 -19.15 -22.40
N GLY A 12 -7.06 -19.10 -21.25
CA GLY A 12 -6.85 -20.03 -20.14
C GLY A 12 -5.70 -19.68 -19.20
N VAL A 13 -5.11 -18.49 -19.31
CA VAL A 13 -4.07 -18.05 -18.36
C VAL A 13 -4.73 -17.70 -17.02
N ASP A 14 -4.24 -18.30 -15.95
CA ASP A 14 -4.68 -17.99 -14.60
C ASP A 14 -4.10 -16.64 -14.13
N ILE A 15 -4.86 -15.57 -14.29
CA ILE A 15 -4.42 -14.20 -14.02
C ILE A 15 -5.42 -13.44 -13.14
N ALA A 16 -4.89 -12.67 -12.20
CA ALA A 16 -5.59 -11.69 -11.39
C ALA A 16 -4.63 -10.53 -11.10
N PHE A 17 -5.16 -9.47 -10.50
CA PHE A 17 -4.37 -8.32 -10.06
C PHE A 17 -4.98 -7.74 -8.80
N ASP A 18 -4.24 -6.87 -8.12
CA ASP A 18 -4.72 -6.17 -6.94
C ASP A 18 -4.60 -4.65 -7.10
N CYS A 19 -5.33 -3.93 -6.25
CA CYS A 19 -5.13 -2.51 -6.05
C CYS A 19 -5.45 -2.11 -4.61
N TYR A 20 -4.94 -0.95 -4.20
CA TYR A 20 -5.34 -0.23 -2.99
C TYR A 20 -6.28 0.92 -3.35
N PRO A 21 -7.23 1.30 -2.47
CA PRO A 21 -8.26 2.30 -2.77
C PRO A 21 -7.80 3.76 -2.56
N TYR A 22 -6.62 4.11 -3.07
CA TYR A 22 -6.04 5.45 -2.97
C TYR A 22 -5.39 5.87 -4.28
N LEU A 23 -5.42 7.18 -4.57
CA LEU A 23 -4.81 7.75 -5.78
C LEU A 23 -3.29 7.89 -5.68
N MET A 24 -2.78 8.00 -4.46
CA MET A 24 -1.34 8.11 -4.21
C MET A 24 -0.77 6.74 -3.81
N GLY A 25 0.44 6.47 -4.31
CA GLY A 25 1.25 5.33 -3.90
C GLY A 25 2.23 5.70 -2.80
N CYS A 26 2.85 4.69 -2.18
CA CYS A 26 3.93 4.88 -1.23
C CYS A 26 5.02 3.84 -1.47
N THR A 27 6.27 4.28 -1.49
CA THR A 27 7.44 3.40 -1.58
C THR A 27 8.67 4.10 -1.03
N PHE A 28 9.83 3.48 -1.09
CA PHE A 28 11.09 4.11 -0.69
C PHE A 28 11.42 5.31 -1.60
N LEU A 29 11.99 6.36 -1.02
CA LEU A 29 12.31 7.62 -1.71
C LEU A 29 13.15 7.38 -2.97
N ASN A 30 14.07 6.41 -2.93
CA ASN A 30 14.92 6.09 -4.07
C ASN A 30 14.13 5.68 -5.33
N ALA A 31 12.95 5.08 -5.19
CA ALA A 31 12.13 4.68 -6.34
C ALA A 31 11.47 5.87 -7.06
N PHE A 32 11.31 7.02 -6.38
CA PHE A 32 10.81 8.25 -7.00
C PHE A 32 11.93 9.05 -7.67
N VAL A 33 13.14 9.01 -7.11
CA VAL A 33 14.23 9.91 -7.52
C VAL A 33 15.33 9.24 -8.33
N LEU A 34 15.45 7.90 -8.28
CA LEU A 34 16.53 7.19 -8.96
C LEU A 34 16.04 6.34 -10.13
N ALA A 35 16.76 6.41 -11.24
CA ALA A 35 16.60 5.50 -12.36
C ALA A 35 16.84 4.04 -11.91
N ALA A 36 16.10 3.10 -12.52
CA ALA A 36 16.19 1.68 -12.18
C ALA A 36 17.62 1.13 -12.27
N SER A 37 18.40 1.58 -13.25
CA SER A 37 19.81 1.19 -13.45
C SER A 37 20.70 1.54 -12.26
N VAL A 38 20.42 2.64 -11.55
CA VAL A 38 21.19 3.04 -10.36
C VAL A 38 20.90 2.10 -9.18
N CYS A 39 19.72 1.49 -9.15
CA CYS A 39 19.30 0.53 -8.14
C CYS A 39 19.78 -0.91 -8.39
N GLU A 40 20.39 -1.20 -9.55
CA GLU A 40 20.88 -2.55 -9.90
C GLU A 40 21.93 -3.06 -8.91
N GLY A 41 21.87 -4.35 -8.55
CA GLY A 41 22.77 -4.92 -7.54
C GLY A 41 22.39 -4.58 -6.09
N GLY A 42 21.24 -3.95 -5.87
CA GLY A 42 20.62 -3.77 -4.56
C GLY A 42 21.11 -2.55 -3.78
N ALA A 43 20.57 -2.39 -2.56
CA ALA A 43 20.71 -1.17 -1.77
C ALA A 43 22.16 -0.76 -1.48
N LYS A 44 23.04 -1.72 -1.18
CA LYS A 44 24.46 -1.42 -0.89
C LYS A 44 25.19 -0.84 -2.10
N ALA A 45 24.99 -1.42 -3.28
CA ALA A 45 25.60 -0.94 -4.52
C ALA A 45 25.04 0.44 -4.90
N MET A 46 23.72 0.61 -4.80
CA MET A 46 23.06 1.90 -5.03
C MET A 46 23.59 3.00 -4.10
N LEU A 47 23.68 2.74 -2.79
CA LEU A 47 24.25 3.68 -1.81
C LEU A 47 25.72 4.02 -2.12
N GLN A 48 26.51 3.09 -2.66
CA GLN A 48 27.88 3.39 -3.09
C GLN A 48 27.90 4.31 -4.31
N ARG A 49 27.04 4.08 -5.31
CA ARG A 49 26.96 4.91 -6.53
C ARG A 49 26.56 6.34 -6.20
N ILE A 50 25.49 6.55 -5.43
CA ILE A 50 24.96 7.90 -5.16
C ILE A 50 25.87 8.76 -4.25
N ARG A 51 26.95 8.20 -3.69
CA ARG A 51 27.99 8.96 -2.99
C ARG A 51 28.79 9.86 -3.94
N ASP A 52 29.02 9.41 -5.17
CA ASP A 52 29.74 10.20 -6.17
C ASP A 52 28.76 11.19 -6.84
N PRO A 53 28.98 12.52 -6.73
CA PRO A 53 28.16 13.51 -7.43
C PRO A 53 28.07 13.29 -8.95
N LYS A 54 29.09 12.67 -9.59
CA LYS A 54 29.08 12.38 -11.03
C LYS A 54 28.09 11.27 -11.37
N GLU A 55 27.97 10.26 -10.53
CA GLU A 55 26.99 9.18 -10.68
C GLU A 55 25.55 9.68 -10.44
N ARG A 56 25.37 10.73 -9.62
CA ARG A 56 24.07 11.41 -9.50
C ARG A 56 23.61 12.01 -10.82
N ILE A 57 24.51 12.39 -11.73
CA ILE A 57 24.15 12.92 -13.06
C ILE A 57 23.55 11.82 -13.94
N MET A 58 23.89 10.55 -13.72
CA MET A 58 23.25 9.43 -14.43
C MET A 58 21.77 9.30 -14.09
N LEU A 59 21.31 9.88 -12.96
CA LEU A 59 19.89 10.01 -12.60
C LEU A 59 19.15 11.00 -13.51
N ARG A 60 19.84 12.05 -14.00
CA ARG A 60 19.29 13.00 -14.98
C ARG A 60 19.13 12.40 -16.37
N ARG A 61 19.81 11.28 -16.65
CA ARG A 61 19.85 10.69 -17.99
C ARG A 61 19.14 9.33 -17.98
N GLY A 62 17.86 9.36 -18.35
CA GLY A 62 17.08 8.15 -18.66
C GLY A 62 15.90 7.86 -17.72
N GLY A 63 15.69 8.66 -16.68
CA GLY A 63 14.45 8.65 -15.88
C GLY A 63 13.56 9.84 -16.21
N GLN A 64 12.24 9.70 -16.04
CA GLN A 64 11.38 10.87 -15.87
C GLN A 64 11.66 11.45 -14.48
N GLU A 65 12.08 12.71 -14.41
CA GLU A 65 12.13 13.41 -13.12
C GLU A 65 10.71 13.48 -12.56
N PRO A 66 10.50 13.15 -11.28
CA PRO A 66 9.19 13.33 -10.67
C PRO A 66 8.85 14.83 -10.66
N ASN A 67 7.57 15.16 -10.62
CA ASN A 67 7.20 16.50 -10.20
C ASN A 67 7.58 16.66 -8.72
N TRP A 68 8.62 17.44 -8.44
CA TRP A 68 9.18 17.64 -7.09
C TRP A 68 8.17 18.26 -6.12
N ASP A 69 7.13 18.92 -6.62
CA ASP A 69 6.04 19.49 -5.82
C ASP A 69 4.95 18.46 -5.47
N ASP A 70 4.82 17.36 -6.22
CA ASP A 70 3.75 16.36 -6.05
C ASP A 70 4.22 15.07 -5.35
N VAL A 71 5.48 15.03 -4.93
CA VAL A 71 6.05 13.95 -4.13
C VAL A 71 6.40 14.46 -2.75
N PHE A 72 5.93 13.76 -1.72
CA PHE A 72 6.03 14.18 -0.32
C PHE A 72 6.84 13.17 0.48
N LEU A 73 7.76 13.67 1.31
CA LEU A 73 8.46 12.83 2.28
C LEU A 73 7.44 12.27 3.29
N SER A 74 7.46 10.96 3.48
CA SER A 74 6.52 10.25 4.36
C SER A 74 7.24 9.86 5.64
N ALA A 75 7.73 8.63 5.77
CA ALA A 75 8.37 8.16 6.97
C ALA A 75 9.88 8.34 6.90
N ILE A 76 10.45 9.05 7.89
CA ILE A 76 11.89 9.24 8.07
C ILE A 76 12.31 8.61 9.40
N PRO A 77 13.20 7.60 9.41
CA PRO A 77 13.55 6.88 10.63
C PRO A 77 14.22 7.74 11.71
N SER A 78 15.22 8.56 11.33
CA SER A 78 16.00 9.32 12.30
C SER A 78 15.20 10.49 12.87
N GLU A 79 15.43 10.79 14.16
CA GLU A 79 14.88 11.99 14.78
C GLU A 79 15.45 13.28 14.16
N LYS A 80 16.74 13.25 13.78
CA LYS A 80 17.47 14.37 13.14
C LYS A 80 16.71 14.93 11.94
N ASN A 81 16.20 14.06 11.08
CA ASN A 81 15.59 14.44 9.81
C ASN A 81 14.05 14.36 9.82
N ARG A 82 13.42 13.93 10.93
CA ARG A 82 11.95 13.80 11.04
C ARG A 82 11.19 15.10 10.79
N ARG A 83 11.82 16.25 11.04
CA ARG A 83 11.24 17.58 10.76
C ARG A 83 10.85 17.80 9.28
N PHE A 84 11.38 16.98 8.36
CA PHE A 84 11.07 17.07 6.94
C PHE A 84 9.88 16.20 6.52
N GLU A 85 9.30 15.39 7.42
CA GLU A 85 8.11 14.59 7.12
C GLU A 85 6.91 15.47 6.73
N GLY A 86 6.26 15.13 5.61
CA GLY A 86 5.12 15.84 5.04
C GLY A 86 5.46 16.99 4.10
N LEU A 87 6.74 17.36 3.96
CA LEU A 87 7.18 18.35 2.98
C LEU A 87 7.19 17.74 1.57
N SER A 88 6.90 18.56 0.56
CA SER A 88 7.21 18.17 -0.82
C SER A 88 8.74 18.05 -1.01
N LEU A 89 9.20 17.30 -2.01
CA LEU A 89 10.63 17.20 -2.30
C LEU A 89 11.24 18.57 -2.65
N ALA A 90 10.47 19.45 -3.30
CA ALA A 90 10.87 20.82 -3.58
C ALA A 90 11.02 21.66 -2.29
N GLU A 91 10.06 21.58 -1.37
CA GLU A 91 10.14 22.25 -0.07
C GLU A 91 11.30 21.75 0.78
N PHE A 92 11.46 20.43 0.84
CA PHE A 92 12.58 19.78 1.51
C PHE A 92 13.91 20.29 0.95
N ALA A 93 14.09 20.32 -0.37
CA ALA A 93 15.32 20.78 -1.01
C ALA A 93 15.64 22.25 -0.68
N ARG A 94 14.61 23.12 -0.66
CA ARG A 94 14.75 24.52 -0.24
C ARG A 94 15.23 24.64 1.21
N GLN A 95 14.68 23.83 2.11
CA GLN A 95 15.11 23.83 3.51
C GLN A 95 16.49 23.17 3.72
N TRP A 96 16.83 22.19 2.88
CA TRP A 96 18.13 21.53 2.88
C TRP A 96 19.25 22.43 2.31
N GLY A 97 18.90 23.36 1.44
CA GLY A 97 19.82 24.33 0.84
C GLY A 97 20.57 23.82 -0.39
N LYS A 98 20.03 22.82 -1.10
CA LYS A 98 20.63 22.24 -2.32
C LYS A 98 19.54 21.98 -3.37
N ASP A 99 19.95 21.57 -4.58
CA ASP A 99 18.98 21.14 -5.59
C ASP A 99 18.22 19.88 -5.15
N PRO A 100 17.00 19.62 -5.69
CA PRO A 100 16.16 18.50 -5.23
C PRO A 100 16.82 17.13 -5.31
N LEU A 101 17.52 16.84 -6.41
CA LEU A 101 18.15 15.55 -6.62
C LEU A 101 19.28 15.31 -5.62
N THR A 102 20.17 16.29 -5.45
CA THR A 102 21.27 16.24 -4.48
C THR A 102 20.74 16.10 -3.05
N SER A 103 19.71 16.87 -2.69
CA SER A 103 19.10 16.81 -1.36
C SER A 103 18.52 15.42 -1.09
N CYS A 104 17.79 14.84 -2.05
CA CYS A 104 17.22 13.50 -1.89
C CYS A 104 18.30 12.41 -1.80
N CYS A 105 19.34 12.48 -2.63
CA CYS A 105 20.46 11.52 -2.57
C CYS A 105 21.18 11.58 -1.21
N GLU A 106 21.40 12.78 -0.67
CA GLU A 106 22.01 12.95 0.64
C GLU A 106 21.12 12.42 1.76
N LEU A 107 19.81 12.69 1.72
CA LEU A 107 18.87 12.13 2.68
C LEU A 107 18.83 10.60 2.62
N ILE A 108 18.82 10.00 1.42
CA ILE A 108 18.91 8.55 1.23
C ILE A 108 20.20 8.00 1.86
N LEU A 109 21.33 8.69 1.69
CA LEU A 109 22.60 8.30 2.28
C LEU A 109 22.59 8.42 3.81
N GLU A 110 22.09 9.52 4.36
CA GLU A 110 22.01 9.76 5.80
C GLU A 110 21.10 8.74 6.51
N GLU A 111 20.00 8.36 5.88
CA GLU A 111 19.00 7.44 6.45
C GLU A 111 19.22 5.97 6.05
N GLY A 112 20.22 5.69 5.20
CA GLY A 112 20.53 4.34 4.74
C GLY A 112 19.43 3.69 3.90
N ASN A 113 18.81 4.47 3.00
CA ASN A 113 17.71 4.05 2.12
C ASN A 113 16.47 3.50 2.87
N LYS A 114 16.07 4.18 3.94
CA LYS A 114 14.91 3.82 4.75
C LYS A 114 13.82 4.90 4.79
N VAL A 115 13.97 5.94 3.97
CA VAL A 115 12.96 7.00 3.82
C VAL A 115 11.90 6.54 2.85
N THR A 116 10.64 6.76 3.17
CA THR A 116 9.53 6.58 2.23
C THR A 116 9.01 7.92 1.71
N ALA A 117 8.40 7.88 0.53
CA ALA A 117 7.73 9.01 -0.07
C ALA A 117 6.37 8.60 -0.64
N ILE A 118 5.49 9.59 -0.78
CA ILE A 118 4.12 9.45 -1.29
C ILE A 118 3.98 10.34 -2.52
N GLY A 119 3.34 9.86 -3.57
CA GLY A 119 3.06 10.64 -4.77
C GLY A 119 1.88 10.08 -5.56
N VAL A 120 1.30 10.88 -6.45
CA VAL A 120 0.15 10.49 -7.27
C VAL A 120 0.55 9.38 -8.23
N THR A 121 -0.23 8.29 -8.25
CA THR A 121 0.02 7.11 -9.10
C THR A 121 -1.16 6.72 -9.97
N ALA A 122 -2.35 7.27 -9.70
CA ALA A 122 -3.57 6.92 -10.40
C ALA A 122 -4.54 8.10 -10.48
N GLU A 123 -5.31 8.12 -11.56
CA GLU A 123 -6.49 8.96 -11.70
C GLU A 123 -7.72 8.24 -11.13
N GLU A 124 -8.69 9.00 -10.61
CA GLU A 124 -9.88 8.44 -9.97
C GLU A 124 -10.73 7.61 -10.95
N GLU A 125 -10.82 8.01 -12.22
CA GLU A 125 -11.56 7.26 -13.24
C GLU A 125 -10.94 5.88 -13.48
N ASP A 126 -9.60 5.81 -13.57
CA ASP A 126 -8.89 4.55 -13.77
C ASP A 126 -8.99 3.66 -12.54
N LEU A 127 -8.85 4.23 -11.34
CA LEU A 127 -9.00 3.48 -10.10
C LEU A 127 -10.40 2.87 -9.99
N ARG A 128 -11.47 3.60 -10.36
CA ARG A 128 -12.83 3.06 -10.39
C ARG A 128 -12.99 1.88 -11.34
N LYS A 129 -12.38 1.94 -12.53
CA LYS A 129 -12.37 0.83 -13.50
C LYS A 129 -11.62 -0.37 -12.96
N ILE A 130 -10.43 -0.15 -12.39
CA ILE A 130 -9.56 -1.21 -11.85
C ILE A 130 -10.24 -1.90 -10.66
N ILE A 131 -10.69 -1.14 -9.67
CA ILE A 131 -11.22 -1.70 -8.41
C ILE A 131 -12.57 -2.42 -8.60
N SER A 132 -13.38 -1.99 -9.57
CA SER A 132 -14.64 -2.65 -9.92
C SER A 132 -14.44 -3.91 -10.78
N HIS A 133 -13.29 -4.06 -11.43
CA HIS A 133 -13.01 -5.19 -12.31
C HIS A 133 -13.07 -6.55 -11.59
N ARG A 134 -13.69 -7.56 -12.21
CA ARG A 134 -13.93 -8.90 -11.61
C ARG A 134 -12.68 -9.70 -11.25
N LEU A 135 -11.53 -9.31 -11.77
CA LEU A 135 -10.22 -9.92 -11.49
C LEU A 135 -9.41 -9.19 -10.42
N CYS A 136 -9.89 -8.03 -9.97
CA CYS A 136 -9.24 -7.27 -8.93
C CYS A 136 -9.51 -7.90 -7.56
N VAL A 137 -8.46 -8.20 -6.80
CA VAL A 137 -8.53 -8.32 -5.34
C VAL A 137 -8.10 -6.99 -4.70
N VAL A 138 -8.41 -6.77 -3.44
CA VAL A 138 -7.96 -5.55 -2.73
C VAL A 138 -6.79 -5.91 -1.82
N GLY A 139 -5.68 -5.21 -2.01
CA GLY A 139 -4.51 -5.24 -1.14
C GLY A 139 -4.28 -3.87 -0.52
N SER A 140 -3.81 -3.79 0.72
CA SER A 140 -3.51 -2.48 1.32
C SER A 140 -2.20 -1.88 0.81
N ASP A 141 -1.26 -2.72 0.38
CA ASP A 141 0.11 -2.33 0.01
C ASP A 141 0.82 -1.50 1.11
N ALA A 142 0.48 -1.78 2.37
CA ALA A 142 0.91 -0.97 3.50
C ALA A 142 2.41 -1.11 3.81
N ILE A 143 3.11 0.01 3.94
CA ILE A 143 4.43 0.08 4.57
C ILE A 143 4.24 0.65 5.99
N TYR A 144 4.38 -0.21 7.00
CA TYR A 144 4.16 0.16 8.41
C TYR A 144 5.38 0.85 9.08
N LEU A 145 6.45 1.10 8.33
CA LEU A 145 7.72 1.60 8.86
C LEU A 145 7.71 3.12 9.14
N GLY A 146 8.42 3.53 10.21
CA GLY A 146 8.79 4.91 10.51
C GLY A 146 7.67 5.82 11.04
N GLY A 147 7.73 7.13 10.79
CA GLY A 147 6.79 8.14 11.30
C GLY A 147 5.46 8.20 10.54
N ARG A 148 5.28 9.25 9.72
CA ARG A 148 4.07 9.51 8.91
C ARG A 148 3.89 8.50 7.76
N CYS A 149 3.36 7.31 8.04
CA CYS A 149 3.06 6.30 7.00
C CYS A 149 1.93 6.73 6.05
N HIS A 150 1.72 6.01 4.94
CA HIS A 150 0.58 6.25 4.05
C HIS A 150 -0.75 5.80 4.70
N PRO A 151 -1.87 6.55 4.56
CA PRO A 151 -3.17 6.22 5.21
C PRO A 151 -3.72 4.84 4.86
N ARG A 152 -3.37 4.31 3.67
CA ARG A 152 -3.66 2.93 3.24
C ARG A 152 -3.27 1.85 4.25
N ALA A 153 -2.32 2.12 5.14
CA ALA A 153 -1.93 1.21 6.22
C ALA A 153 -3.03 0.96 7.25
N PHE A 154 -3.95 1.91 7.45
CA PHE A 154 -5.02 1.83 8.45
C PHE A 154 -6.43 1.90 7.84
N GLY A 155 -6.56 2.39 6.61
CA GLY A 155 -7.85 2.72 6.01
C GLY A 155 -8.30 1.88 4.82
N SER A 156 -7.44 1.02 4.23
CA SER A 156 -7.73 0.42 2.92
C SER A 156 -9.07 -0.32 2.84
N PHE A 157 -9.31 -1.31 3.71
CA PHE A 157 -10.52 -2.12 3.61
C PHE A 157 -11.79 -1.34 3.98
N SER A 158 -11.73 -0.45 4.96
CA SER A 158 -12.87 0.41 5.32
C SER A 158 -13.17 1.42 4.22
N ARG A 159 -12.16 2.05 3.61
CA ARG A 159 -12.32 2.96 2.46
C ARG A 159 -12.90 2.24 1.26
N TYR A 160 -12.43 1.04 0.97
CA TYR A 160 -12.94 0.22 -0.12
C TYR A 160 -14.45 -0.06 0.04
N LEU A 161 -14.85 -0.54 1.22
CA LEU A 161 -16.25 -0.87 1.49
C LEU A 161 -17.13 0.39 1.59
N ALA A 162 -16.68 1.43 2.31
CA ALA A 162 -17.42 2.66 2.51
C ALA A 162 -17.53 3.50 1.23
N VAL A 163 -16.40 3.84 0.62
CA VAL A 163 -16.38 4.78 -0.52
C VAL A 163 -16.73 4.04 -1.81
N TYR A 164 -15.97 3.00 -2.16
CA TYR A 164 -16.08 2.37 -3.49
C TYR A 164 -17.27 1.42 -3.63
N CYS A 165 -17.68 0.74 -2.55
CA CYS A 165 -18.88 -0.10 -2.57
C CYS A 165 -20.15 0.66 -2.16
N ARG A 166 -20.24 1.23 -0.95
CA ARG A 166 -21.47 1.87 -0.45
C ARG A 166 -21.79 3.20 -1.15
N ASP A 167 -20.86 4.15 -1.10
CA ASP A 167 -21.14 5.53 -1.51
C ASP A 167 -21.16 5.68 -3.05
N LEU A 168 -20.17 5.10 -3.73
CA LEU A 168 -20.05 5.13 -5.20
C LEU A 168 -20.81 4.02 -5.92
N LYS A 169 -21.29 2.99 -5.20
CA LYS A 169 -22.11 1.89 -5.74
C LYS A 169 -21.49 1.17 -6.94
N LEU A 170 -20.16 1.00 -6.94
CA LEU A 170 -19.45 0.37 -8.06
C LEU A 170 -19.65 -1.15 -8.13
N MET A 171 -20.09 -1.77 -7.04
CA MET A 171 -20.39 -3.20 -6.95
C MET A 171 -21.31 -3.47 -5.76
N THR A 172 -21.94 -4.64 -5.72
CA THR A 172 -22.74 -5.07 -4.56
C THR A 172 -21.84 -5.38 -3.36
N LEU A 173 -22.41 -5.39 -2.16
CA LEU A 173 -21.67 -5.71 -0.94
C LEU A 173 -21.09 -7.13 -0.99
N GLU A 174 -21.83 -8.10 -1.54
CA GLU A 174 -21.40 -9.49 -1.67
C GLU A 174 -20.18 -9.62 -2.58
N GLU A 175 -20.17 -8.92 -3.72
CA GLU A 175 -19.01 -8.91 -4.61
C GLU A 175 -17.82 -8.19 -3.95
N ALA A 176 -18.08 -7.10 -3.22
CA ALA A 176 -17.02 -6.40 -2.49
C ALA A 176 -16.38 -7.28 -1.41
N VAL A 177 -17.20 -7.96 -0.60
CA VAL A 177 -16.74 -8.93 0.40
C VAL A 177 -15.99 -10.07 -0.27
N ARG A 178 -16.49 -10.60 -1.39
CA ARG A 178 -15.83 -11.68 -2.15
C ARG A 178 -14.40 -11.30 -2.57
N LYS A 179 -14.18 -10.08 -3.06
CA LYS A 179 -12.86 -9.57 -3.49
C LYS A 179 -11.83 -9.43 -2.36
N ILE A 180 -12.26 -9.47 -1.09
CA ILE A 180 -11.39 -9.37 0.09
C ILE A 180 -11.44 -10.63 0.98
N THR A 181 -12.13 -11.69 0.55
CA THR A 181 -12.28 -12.94 1.30
C THR A 181 -12.04 -14.17 0.41
N SER A 182 -13.08 -14.66 -0.25
CA SER A 182 -13.03 -15.92 -1.02
C SER A 182 -12.18 -15.81 -2.28
N LEU A 183 -12.17 -14.67 -2.97
CA LEU A 183 -11.33 -14.49 -4.15
C LEU A 183 -9.83 -14.59 -3.81
N PRO A 184 -9.27 -13.79 -2.86
CA PRO A 184 -7.87 -13.96 -2.47
C PRO A 184 -7.59 -15.34 -1.87
N ALA A 185 -8.50 -15.93 -1.07
CA ALA A 185 -8.33 -17.30 -0.57
C ALA A 185 -8.17 -18.32 -1.71
N GLN A 186 -8.98 -18.22 -2.77
CA GLN A 186 -8.83 -19.05 -3.97
C GLN A 186 -7.49 -18.79 -4.68
N ARG A 187 -7.08 -17.52 -4.84
CA ARG A 187 -5.82 -17.15 -5.50
C ARG A 187 -4.58 -17.70 -4.79
N PHE A 188 -4.59 -17.70 -3.46
CA PHE A 188 -3.48 -18.20 -2.64
C PHE A 188 -3.60 -19.69 -2.27
N GLY A 189 -4.65 -20.38 -2.74
CA GLY A 189 -4.85 -21.81 -2.48
C GLY A 189 -5.25 -22.14 -1.03
N PHE A 190 -5.86 -21.20 -0.31
CA PHE A 190 -6.36 -21.44 1.03
C PHE A 190 -7.71 -22.16 0.96
N THR A 191 -7.72 -23.44 1.33
CA THR A 191 -8.91 -24.30 1.22
C THR A 191 -9.81 -24.26 2.46
N ASP A 192 -9.32 -23.75 3.58
CA ASP A 192 -10.00 -23.73 4.89
C ASP A 192 -10.49 -22.32 5.30
N ARG A 193 -10.39 -21.31 4.41
CA ARG A 193 -10.64 -19.88 4.71
C ARG A 193 -11.37 -19.14 3.60
N GLY A 194 -11.79 -17.91 3.91
CA GLY A 194 -12.38 -16.96 2.94
C GLY A 194 -13.87 -17.13 2.68
N VAL A 195 -14.52 -18.13 3.27
CA VAL A 195 -15.98 -18.33 3.21
C VAL A 195 -16.53 -18.72 4.57
N LEU A 196 -17.73 -18.25 4.90
CA LEU A 196 -18.46 -18.67 6.10
C LEU A 196 -19.18 -20.00 5.82
N ARG A 197 -18.57 -21.11 6.26
CA ARG A 197 -19.12 -22.46 6.10
C ARG A 197 -18.66 -23.34 7.25
N LYS A 198 -19.50 -24.29 7.67
CA LYS A 198 -19.12 -25.29 8.68
C LYS A 198 -17.81 -26.00 8.27
N GLY A 199 -16.88 -26.11 9.22
CA GLY A 199 -15.57 -26.75 9.01
C GLY A 199 -14.46 -25.80 8.53
N MET A 200 -14.77 -24.54 8.20
CA MET A 200 -13.76 -23.53 7.88
C MET A 200 -13.18 -22.90 9.15
N ALA A 201 -12.02 -22.29 9.04
CA ALA A 201 -11.48 -21.45 10.10
C ALA A 201 -12.48 -20.32 10.42
N ALA A 202 -12.68 -20.06 11.71
CA ALA A 202 -13.53 -18.99 12.19
C ALA A 202 -12.79 -17.63 12.11
N ASP A 203 -12.51 -17.19 10.89
CA ASP A 203 -12.03 -15.84 10.58
C ASP A 203 -13.23 -14.99 10.17
N VAL A 204 -13.68 -14.11 11.07
CA VAL A 204 -14.93 -13.37 10.91
C VAL A 204 -14.73 -11.92 11.29
N THR A 205 -15.21 -11.02 10.44
CA THR A 205 -15.28 -9.59 10.74
C THR A 205 -16.74 -9.17 10.79
N VAL A 206 -17.16 -8.54 11.88
CA VAL A 206 -18.48 -7.93 12.03
C VAL A 206 -18.31 -6.43 11.99
N PHE A 207 -19.00 -5.79 11.05
CA PHE A 207 -18.94 -4.35 10.85
C PHE A 207 -20.33 -3.79 10.55
N ASP A 208 -20.52 -2.53 10.94
CA ASP A 208 -21.70 -1.73 10.62
C ASP A 208 -21.47 -1.07 9.26
N PHE A 209 -22.11 -1.59 8.22
CA PHE A 209 -21.88 -1.13 6.86
C PHE A 209 -22.32 0.32 6.63
N ASP A 210 -23.38 0.78 7.29
CA ASP A 210 -23.90 2.13 7.14
C ASP A 210 -22.98 3.16 7.83
N ASN A 211 -22.35 2.76 8.94
CA ASN A 211 -21.46 3.62 9.71
C ASN A 211 -19.96 3.38 9.46
N LEU A 212 -19.59 2.47 8.55
CA LEU A 212 -18.18 2.18 8.25
C LEU A 212 -17.48 3.39 7.64
N ARG A 213 -16.32 3.77 8.19
CA ARG A 213 -15.54 4.94 7.73
C ARG A 213 -14.03 4.70 7.81
N ASP A 214 -13.33 5.14 6.77
CA ASP A 214 -11.89 5.37 6.82
C ASP A 214 -11.60 6.73 7.46
N LYS A 215 -10.82 6.72 8.55
CA LYS A 215 -10.38 7.93 9.26
C LYS A 215 -8.95 8.32 8.96
N ALA A 216 -8.18 7.45 8.32
CA ALA A 216 -6.79 7.68 8.04
C ALA A 216 -6.67 8.73 6.93
N THR A 217 -5.98 9.83 7.23
CA THR A 217 -5.67 10.89 6.25
C THR A 217 -4.17 10.97 6.03
N TYR A 218 -3.72 11.65 4.96
CA TYR A 218 -2.29 11.88 4.75
C TYR A 218 -1.66 12.67 5.90
N GLN A 219 -2.44 13.57 6.54
CA GLN A 219 -1.98 14.35 7.68
C GLN A 219 -1.92 13.51 8.96
N ASN A 220 -2.93 12.66 9.18
CA ASN A 220 -3.09 11.80 10.35
C ASN A 220 -3.33 10.33 9.90
N PRO A 221 -2.28 9.61 9.48
CA PRO A 221 -2.45 8.32 8.80
C PRO A 221 -2.71 7.14 9.74
N ARG A 222 -2.42 7.30 11.04
CA ARG A 222 -2.58 6.26 12.07
C ARG A 222 -3.90 6.40 12.80
N GLN A 223 -4.99 6.39 12.05
CA GLN A 223 -6.34 6.45 12.60
C GLN A 223 -7.04 5.15 12.28
N PHE A 224 -7.49 4.43 13.31
CA PHE A 224 -8.28 3.23 13.13
C PHE A 224 -9.63 3.58 12.49
N PRO A 225 -10.19 2.68 11.66
CA PRO A 225 -11.49 2.91 11.04
C PRO A 225 -12.61 2.89 12.08
N GLU A 226 -13.71 3.57 11.77
CA GLU A 226 -14.97 3.47 12.51
C GLU A 226 -15.87 2.40 11.88
N GLY A 227 -16.70 1.75 12.69
CA GLY A 227 -17.72 0.80 12.23
C GLY A 227 -17.30 -0.68 12.22
N VAL A 228 -16.02 -1.01 12.46
CA VAL A 228 -15.59 -2.41 12.66
C VAL A 228 -15.77 -2.77 14.14
N LYS A 229 -16.73 -3.64 14.45
CA LYS A 229 -17.09 -4.00 15.84
C LYS A 229 -16.26 -5.16 16.35
N TRP A 230 -16.28 -6.28 15.63
CA TRP A 230 -15.64 -7.51 16.05
C TRP A 230 -14.76 -8.09 14.96
N VAL A 231 -13.61 -8.61 15.38
CA VAL A 231 -12.73 -9.41 14.52
C VAL A 231 -12.36 -10.67 15.29
N ILE A 232 -12.62 -11.80 14.67
CA ILE A 232 -12.34 -13.14 15.18
C ILE A 232 -11.33 -13.75 14.22
N VAL A 233 -10.26 -14.34 14.76
CA VAL A 233 -9.25 -15.05 13.99
C VAL A 233 -9.10 -16.43 14.60
N ASN A 234 -9.25 -17.48 13.79
CA ASN A 234 -9.23 -18.88 14.25
C ASN A 234 -10.16 -19.15 15.45
N GLY A 235 -11.32 -18.47 15.52
CA GLY A 235 -12.30 -18.64 16.58
C GLY A 235 -12.01 -17.88 17.87
N GLN A 236 -10.94 -17.11 17.94
CA GLN A 236 -10.61 -16.26 19.09
C GLN A 236 -10.80 -14.78 18.75
N MET A 237 -11.46 -14.05 19.65
CA MET A 237 -11.70 -12.62 19.51
C MET A 237 -10.37 -11.85 19.58
N VAL A 238 -10.04 -11.09 18.53
CA VAL A 238 -8.86 -10.21 18.45
C VAL A 238 -9.23 -8.72 18.53
N LEU A 239 -10.45 -8.38 18.12
CA LEU A 239 -11.03 -7.04 18.29
C LEU A 239 -12.41 -7.21 18.93
N ASP A 240 -12.62 -6.63 20.12
CA ASP A 240 -13.89 -6.61 20.82
C ASP A 240 -14.40 -5.16 20.96
N ASP A 241 -15.57 -4.87 20.40
CA ASP A 241 -16.17 -3.53 20.31
C ASP A 241 -15.17 -2.42 19.92
N GLY A 242 -14.39 -2.67 18.86
CA GLY A 242 -13.38 -1.75 18.35
C GLY A 242 -12.06 -1.70 19.14
N GLN A 243 -11.91 -2.49 20.22
CA GLN A 243 -10.70 -2.56 21.03
C GLN A 243 -9.92 -3.85 20.79
N HIS A 244 -8.61 -3.74 20.58
CA HIS A 244 -7.77 -4.93 20.39
C HIS A 244 -7.62 -5.70 21.70
N THR A 245 -7.90 -7.00 21.70
CA THR A 245 -7.91 -7.84 22.92
C THR A 245 -6.51 -8.25 23.39
N GLY A 246 -5.50 -8.09 22.53
CA GLY A 246 -4.14 -8.59 22.76
C GLY A 246 -3.94 -10.04 22.31
N ALA A 247 -5.00 -10.75 21.96
CA ALA A 247 -4.92 -12.09 21.42
C ALA A 247 -4.20 -12.10 20.06
N THR A 248 -3.29 -13.06 19.87
CA THR A 248 -2.54 -13.27 18.62
C THR A 248 -2.72 -14.69 18.07
N PRO A 249 -3.97 -15.16 17.84
CA PRO A 249 -4.28 -16.54 17.44
C PRO A 249 -3.89 -16.86 15.98
N GLY A 250 -3.20 -15.93 15.31
CA GLY A 250 -2.73 -16.10 13.94
C GLY A 250 -1.83 -17.33 13.79
N ARG A 251 -1.91 -17.97 12.64
CA ARG A 251 -1.08 -19.13 12.30
C ARG A 251 -0.40 -18.88 10.97
N ALA A 252 0.82 -19.38 10.83
CA ALA A 252 1.49 -19.41 9.53
C ALA A 252 0.67 -20.29 8.58
N LEU A 253 0.17 -19.72 7.49
CA LEU A 253 -0.48 -20.46 6.42
C LEU A 253 0.60 -21.03 5.51
N ARG A 254 0.58 -22.35 5.36
CA ARG A 254 1.49 -23.06 4.46
C ARG A 254 0.65 -23.48 3.26
N GLY A 255 1.04 -23.03 2.07
CA GLY A 255 0.46 -23.58 0.85
C GLY A 255 0.76 -25.07 0.74
N SER A 256 0.15 -25.74 -0.23
CA SER A 256 0.53 -27.09 -0.66
C SER A 256 1.87 -27.03 -1.39
N GLY A 257 2.92 -26.54 -0.72
CA GLY A 257 4.27 -26.46 -1.27
C GLY A 257 4.57 -27.75 -2.02
N SER A 258 5.02 -27.62 -3.26
CA SER A 258 5.41 -28.76 -4.08
C SER A 258 6.34 -29.66 -3.25
N ALA A 259 5.83 -30.84 -2.91
CA ALA A 259 6.62 -31.94 -2.41
C ALA A 259 7.58 -32.43 -3.50
#